data_AF-A0AAW2M8M0-F1
#
_entry.id   AF-A0AAW2M8M0-F1
#
_cell.length_a   1.000
_cell.length_b   1.000
_cell.length_c   1.000
_cell.angle_alpha   90.00
_cell.angle_beta   90.00
_cell.angle_gamma   90.00
#
_symmetry.space_group_name_H-M   'P 1'
#
loop_
_entity.id
_entity.type
_entity.pdbx_description
1 polymer ?
#
loop_
_entity_poly.entity_id
_entity_poly.type
_entity_poly.pdbx_seq_one_letter_code
_entity_poly.pdbx_strand_id
1 'polypeptide(L)'
;MCKSENGIITLEFTRPLNPSCDPDGRPECNNIVEPSTPLKVIWAMGAQWSDDHLSVGNMHFVTSKRPMSVLLMRGSAEAEEDLRPVLGVHGFMMFLAWGILLPGGILAARYLKHVKDDNWFRIHVYLQYSGLAIVFLGFLFAVAELRGLTFDSVHVKFGMLAILLAVAQPLNAYLRPKKPANGEETSKKRLIWEYTHIIIGRSAIVVGVAALISGMKHLGERYGDENVHGLSWAMIVWLLIGALTVMYLEYHEMKKRRAGYLEEAIGYWVMVRRRMLTSSPQAG
;
A
#
# COMPACT_ATOMS: atom_id res chain seq x y z
N MET A 1 -28.85 22.49 30.49
CA MET A 1 -28.68 22.00 31.88
C MET A 1 -27.99 20.64 31.82
N CYS A 2 -26.96 20.40 32.65
CA CYS A 2 -26.24 19.12 32.70
C CYS A 2 -26.73 18.31 33.90
N LYS A 3 -27.15 17.06 33.69
CA LYS A 3 -27.59 16.13 34.74
C LYS A 3 -26.81 14.83 34.62
N SER A 4 -26.49 14.21 35.75
CA SER A 4 -25.77 12.92 35.79
C SER A 4 -26.58 11.94 36.63
N GLU A 5 -27.19 10.95 35.99
CA GLU A 5 -27.99 9.91 36.63
C GLU A 5 -27.58 8.53 36.10
N ASN A 6 -27.34 7.55 36.99
CA ASN A 6 -26.99 6.17 36.64
C ASN A 6 -25.79 6.02 35.67
N GLY A 7 -24.80 6.90 35.77
CA GLY A 7 -23.63 6.89 34.88
C GLY A 7 -23.86 7.48 33.49
N ILE A 8 -25.05 8.02 33.21
CA ILE A 8 -25.37 8.76 32.00
C ILE A 8 -25.31 10.25 32.30
N ILE A 9 -24.48 10.98 31.55
CA ILE A 9 -24.45 12.44 31.57
C ILE A 9 -25.39 12.92 30.47
N THR A 10 -26.43 13.65 30.85
CA THR A 10 -27.39 14.27 29.94
C THR A 10 -27.16 15.76 29.89
N LEU A 11 -26.82 16.27 28.70
CA LEU A 11 -26.76 17.70 28.42
C LEU A 11 -27.96 18.10 27.57
N GLU A 12 -28.80 18.98 28.10
CA GLU A 12 -29.94 19.53 27.39
C GLU A 12 -29.69 21.00 27.03
N PHE A 13 -29.87 21.33 25.76
CA PHE A 13 -29.83 22.69 25.24
C PHE A 13 -30.93 22.88 24.19
N THR A 14 -31.37 24.12 24.00
CA THR A 14 -32.41 24.47 23.03
C THR A 14 -31.92 25.62 22.17
N ARG A 15 -32.14 25.50 20.86
CA ARG A 15 -31.75 26.53 19.89
C ARG A 15 -32.81 26.62 18.77
N PRO A 16 -33.16 27.83 18.30
CA PRO A 16 -33.98 28.00 17.10
C PRO A 16 -33.27 27.49 15.83
N LEU A 17 -34.02 26.83 14.94
CA LEU A 17 -33.48 26.35 13.65
C LEU A 17 -33.18 27.50 12.68
N ASN A 18 -34.05 28.51 12.66
CA ASN A 18 -33.91 29.73 11.87
C ASN A 18 -34.20 30.94 12.80
N PRO A 19 -33.18 31.58 13.36
CA PRO A 19 -33.39 32.70 14.27
C PRO A 19 -33.76 33.99 13.52
N SER A 20 -34.75 34.72 14.02
CA SER A 20 -35.21 36.00 13.46
C SER A 20 -34.24 37.14 13.85
N CYS A 21 -33.05 37.18 13.27
CA CYS A 21 -32.03 38.18 13.63
C CYS A 21 -31.19 38.66 12.44
N ASP A 22 -30.61 39.84 12.61
CA ASP A 22 -29.78 40.53 11.62
C ASP A 22 -28.43 39.79 11.44
N PRO A 23 -28.02 39.38 10.21
CA PRO A 23 -26.80 38.62 9.96
C PRO A 23 -25.50 39.24 10.48
N ASP A 24 -25.45 40.56 10.59
CA ASP A 24 -24.28 41.32 11.05
C ASP A 24 -24.24 41.48 12.59
N GLY A 25 -25.34 41.18 13.28
CA GLY A 25 -25.49 41.45 14.71
C GLY A 25 -25.08 40.30 15.63
N ARG A 26 -25.24 39.03 15.20
CA ARG A 26 -24.86 37.85 16.00
C ARG A 26 -24.42 36.66 15.13
N PRO A 27 -23.37 35.91 15.52
CA PRO A 27 -22.86 34.79 14.73
C PRO A 27 -23.87 33.64 14.56
N GLU A 28 -24.83 33.47 15.50
CA GLU A 28 -25.85 32.42 15.38
C GLU A 28 -26.84 32.65 14.25
N CYS A 29 -26.98 33.90 13.77
CA CYS A 29 -27.85 34.28 12.65
C CYS A 29 -27.33 33.76 11.31
N ASN A 30 -26.01 33.53 11.21
CA ASN A 30 -25.37 32.99 10.01
C ASN A 30 -25.35 31.45 9.97
N ASN A 31 -25.80 30.79 11.04
CA ASN A 31 -25.71 29.34 11.18
C ASN A 31 -27.10 28.68 11.16
N ILE A 32 -27.84 28.88 10.06
CA ILE A 32 -29.18 28.31 9.88
C ILE A 32 -29.08 26.78 9.81
N VAL A 33 -29.90 26.09 10.60
CA VAL A 33 -29.94 24.61 10.63
C VAL A 33 -31.13 24.15 9.82
N GLU A 34 -30.86 23.46 8.71
CA GLU A 34 -31.91 22.85 7.90
C GLU A 34 -32.27 21.47 8.47
N PRO A 35 -33.48 21.27 9.03
CA PRO A 35 -33.84 20.02 9.71
C PRO A 35 -33.92 18.80 8.78
N SER A 36 -34.05 19.01 7.46
CA SER A 36 -34.03 17.96 6.42
C SER A 36 -32.64 17.33 6.25
N THR A 37 -31.58 18.01 6.69
CA THR A 37 -30.19 17.55 6.53
C THR A 37 -29.65 17.00 7.85
N PRO A 38 -28.77 15.96 7.81
CA PRO A 38 -28.13 15.47 9.02
C PRO A 38 -27.28 16.55 9.68
N LEU A 39 -27.60 16.90 10.93
CA LEU A 39 -26.84 17.87 11.70
C LEU A 39 -25.59 17.21 12.28
N LYS A 40 -24.42 17.70 11.89
CA LYS A 40 -23.13 17.22 12.43
C LYS A 40 -22.82 17.91 13.75
N VAL A 41 -22.68 17.12 14.82
CA VAL A 41 -22.38 17.62 16.16
C VAL A 41 -21.05 17.04 16.62
N ILE A 42 -20.17 17.88 17.16
CA ILE A 42 -19.00 17.44 17.93
C ILE A 42 -19.24 17.79 19.40
N TRP A 43 -18.64 17.03 20.30
CA TRP A 43 -18.80 17.25 21.74
C TRP A 43 -17.46 17.10 22.46
N ALA A 44 -17.33 17.77 23.59
CA ALA A 44 -16.18 17.63 24.46
C ALA A 44 -16.62 17.87 25.91
N MET A 45 -15.92 17.24 26.84
CA MET A 45 -16.14 17.32 28.27
C MET A 45 -14.84 17.79 28.94
N GLY A 46 -14.95 18.85 29.72
CA GLY A 46 -13.90 19.43 30.56
C GLY A 46 -14.34 19.50 32.02
N ALA A 47 -13.40 19.74 32.92
CA ALA A 47 -13.67 19.76 34.35
C ALA A 47 -14.49 20.98 34.79
N GLN A 48 -14.36 22.11 34.08
CA GLN A 48 -15.06 23.35 34.40
C GLN A 48 -15.29 24.22 33.15
N TRP A 49 -16.52 24.74 33.01
CA TRP A 49 -16.88 25.76 32.01
C TRP A 49 -16.56 27.16 32.54
N SER A 50 -15.99 28.03 31.70
CA SER A 50 -15.77 29.45 32.00
C SER A 50 -15.85 30.25 30.69
N ASP A 51 -16.61 31.35 30.72
CA ASP A 51 -16.74 32.28 29.59
C ASP A 51 -15.60 33.33 29.53
N ASP A 52 -14.74 33.36 30.56
CA ASP A 52 -13.67 34.36 30.73
C ASP A 52 -12.28 33.80 30.36
N HIS A 53 -11.30 33.86 31.28
CA HIS A 53 -9.92 33.43 31.03
C HIS A 53 -9.79 31.91 31.08
N LEU A 54 -9.55 31.31 29.91
CA LEU A 54 -9.24 29.88 29.78
C LEU A 54 -7.89 29.55 30.43
N SER A 55 -7.90 28.58 31.34
CA SER A 55 -6.71 28.04 32.01
C SER A 55 -6.51 26.56 31.65
N VAL A 56 -5.38 25.97 32.07
CA VAL A 56 -5.13 24.51 31.94
C VAL A 56 -6.23 23.68 32.64
N GLY A 57 -6.90 24.23 33.67
CA GLY A 57 -8.06 23.60 34.32
C GLY A 57 -9.32 23.51 33.45
N ASN A 58 -9.36 24.24 32.33
CA ASN A 58 -10.47 24.21 31.35
C ASN A 58 -10.20 23.24 30.19
N MET A 59 -9.11 22.48 30.21
CA MET A 59 -8.84 21.50 29.15
C MET A 59 -9.87 20.37 29.14
N HIS A 60 -10.24 19.94 27.94
CA HIS A 60 -11.11 18.79 27.74
C HIS A 60 -10.35 17.51 28.07
N PHE A 61 -10.93 16.65 28.91
CA PHE A 61 -10.38 15.34 29.24
C PHE A 61 -11.05 14.22 28.44
N VAL A 62 -12.26 14.45 27.92
CA VAL A 62 -12.92 13.56 26.95
C VAL A 62 -13.43 14.39 25.79
N THR A 63 -13.16 13.96 24.57
CA THR A 63 -13.60 14.64 23.35
C THR A 63 -14.18 13.65 22.37
N SER A 64 -15.19 14.06 21.62
CA SER A 64 -15.63 13.36 20.43
C SER A 64 -14.48 13.32 19.44
N LYS A 65 -14.07 12.12 19.01
CA LYS A 65 -13.06 11.97 17.96
C LYS A 65 -13.62 12.31 16.57
N ARG A 66 -14.96 12.33 16.41
CA ARG A 66 -15.68 12.56 15.14
C ARG A 66 -17.05 13.19 15.35
N PRO A 67 -17.61 13.84 14.32
CA PRO A 67 -18.98 14.34 14.34
C PRO A 67 -20.00 13.19 14.43
N MET A 68 -20.99 13.34 15.29
CA MET A 68 -22.21 12.52 15.30
C MET A 68 -23.25 13.18 14.40
N SER A 69 -23.96 12.38 13.61
CA SER A 69 -25.03 12.88 12.74
C SER A 69 -26.37 12.75 13.46
N VAL A 70 -26.99 13.89 13.76
CA VAL A 70 -28.31 13.96 14.38
C VAL A 70 -29.35 14.22 13.29
N LEU A 71 -30.25 13.26 13.10
CA LEU A 71 -31.37 13.34 12.17
C LEU A 71 -32.56 13.97 12.90
N LEU A 72 -32.64 15.30 12.85
CA LEU A 72 -33.63 16.09 13.59
C LEU A 72 -35.08 15.67 13.28
N MET A 73 -35.40 15.37 12.02
CA MET A 73 -36.75 14.92 11.60
C MET A 73 -37.11 13.53 12.09
N ARG A 74 -36.12 12.66 12.30
CA ARG A 74 -36.33 11.26 12.70
C ARG A 74 -36.24 11.07 14.22
N GLY A 75 -35.68 12.05 14.94
CA GLY A 75 -35.43 11.94 16.38
C GLY A 75 -34.35 10.89 16.72
N SER A 76 -33.49 10.55 15.76
CA SER A 76 -32.41 9.59 15.95
C SER A 76 -31.05 10.26 15.79
N ALA A 77 -30.08 9.80 16.56
CA ALA A 77 -28.69 10.09 16.31
C ALA A 77 -28.03 8.81 15.77
N GLU A 78 -27.40 8.92 14.63
CA GLU A 78 -26.57 7.86 14.08
C GLU A 78 -25.12 8.29 14.28
N ALA A 79 -24.36 7.47 15.00
CA ALA A 79 -22.91 7.53 14.83
C ALA A 79 -22.65 7.20 13.37
N GLU A 80 -21.99 8.09 12.63
CA GLU A 80 -21.66 7.86 11.22
C GLU A 80 -20.97 6.49 11.13
N GLU A 81 -21.67 5.50 10.57
CA GLU A 81 -21.21 4.11 10.54
C GLU A 81 -19.89 4.09 9.76
N ASP A 82 -18.86 3.52 10.39
CA ASP A 82 -17.48 3.68 9.98
C ASP A 82 -17.30 3.30 8.48
N LEU A 83 -16.81 4.23 7.67
CA LEU A 83 -16.16 3.92 6.37
C LEU A 83 -14.81 3.16 6.56
N ARG A 84 -14.44 2.87 7.83
CA ARG A 84 -13.21 2.18 8.22
C ARG A 84 -13.11 0.72 7.75
N PRO A 85 -14.16 -0.12 7.76
CA PRO A 85 -14.05 -1.50 7.30
C PRO A 85 -13.69 -1.54 5.82
N VAL A 86 -14.30 -0.70 4.99
CA VAL A 86 -14.03 -0.66 3.54
C VAL A 86 -12.60 -0.20 3.26
N LEU A 87 -12.16 0.88 3.89
CA LEU A 87 -10.78 1.37 3.72
C LEU A 87 -9.74 0.44 4.36
N GLY A 88 -10.09 -0.22 5.46
CA GLY A 88 -9.26 -1.26 6.09
C GLY A 88 -9.12 -2.49 5.20
N VAL A 89 -10.21 -2.94 4.57
CA VAL A 89 -10.20 -4.02 3.56
C VAL A 89 -9.38 -3.60 2.35
N HIS A 90 -9.56 -2.37 1.84
CA HIS A 90 -8.71 -1.83 0.77
C HIS A 90 -7.22 -1.90 1.16
N GLY A 91 -6.85 -1.39 2.34
CA GLY A 91 -5.47 -1.42 2.83
C GLY A 91 -4.90 -2.83 2.94
N PHE A 92 -5.67 -3.77 3.51
CA PHE A 92 -5.28 -5.18 3.61
C PHE A 92 -5.07 -5.82 2.23
N MET A 93 -6.00 -5.60 1.30
CA MET A 93 -5.90 -6.11 -0.06
C MET A 93 -4.68 -5.55 -0.81
N MET A 94 -4.43 -4.24 -0.67
CA MET A 94 -3.26 -3.60 -1.26
C MET A 94 -1.96 -4.17 -0.66
N PHE A 95 -1.91 -4.41 0.66
CA PHE A 95 -0.76 -5.05 1.29
C PHE A 95 -0.56 -6.49 0.78
N LEU A 96 -1.61 -7.29 0.67
CA LEU A 96 -1.52 -8.66 0.16
C LEU A 96 -1.01 -8.69 -1.29
N ALA A 97 -1.48 -7.78 -2.14
CA ALA A 97 -1.03 -7.70 -3.52
C ALA A 97 0.41 -7.16 -3.64
N TRP A 98 0.67 -5.95 -3.13
CA TRP A 98 1.93 -5.23 -3.32
C TRP A 98 3.04 -5.67 -2.38
N GLY A 99 2.70 -6.15 -1.19
CA GLY A 99 3.65 -6.59 -0.16
C GLY A 99 3.99 -8.08 -0.22
N ILE A 100 3.17 -8.91 -0.87
CA ILE A 100 3.32 -10.37 -0.86
C ILE A 100 3.27 -10.97 -2.27
N LEU A 101 2.13 -10.90 -2.96
CA LEU A 101 1.92 -11.66 -4.21
C LEU A 101 2.79 -11.18 -5.37
N LEU A 102 2.75 -9.88 -5.68
CA LEU A 102 3.50 -9.32 -6.82
C LEU A 102 5.03 -9.44 -6.61
N PRO A 103 5.60 -9.08 -5.43
CA PRO A 103 7.00 -9.34 -5.14
C PRO A 103 7.34 -10.84 -5.15
N GLY A 104 6.49 -11.68 -4.58
CA GLY A 104 6.67 -13.14 -4.58
C GLY A 104 6.77 -13.72 -5.99
N GLY A 105 5.93 -13.24 -6.92
CA GLY A 105 6.02 -13.61 -8.33
C GLY A 105 7.34 -13.19 -8.98
N ILE A 106 7.88 -12.01 -8.64
CA ILE A 106 9.18 -11.54 -9.14
C ILE A 106 10.32 -12.40 -8.57
N LEU A 107 10.27 -12.74 -7.28
CA LEU A 107 11.24 -13.64 -6.64
C LEU A 107 11.21 -15.03 -7.28
N ALA A 108 10.02 -15.57 -7.55
CA ALA A 108 9.86 -16.85 -8.25
C ALA A 108 10.52 -16.81 -9.64
N ALA A 109 10.26 -15.77 -10.44
CA ALA A 109 10.87 -15.63 -11.75
C ALA A 109 12.39 -15.43 -11.74
N ARG A 110 12.94 -14.92 -10.63
CA ARG A 110 14.38 -14.70 -10.49
C ARG A 110 15.12 -15.92 -9.98
N TYR A 111 14.64 -16.53 -8.90
CA TYR A 111 15.39 -17.52 -8.12
C TYR A 111 14.95 -18.96 -8.37
N LEU A 112 13.72 -19.20 -8.82
CA LEU A 112 13.22 -20.56 -9.06
C LEU A 112 13.52 -21.09 -10.47
N LYS A 113 14.38 -20.41 -11.25
CA LYS A 113 14.74 -20.85 -12.62
C LYS A 113 15.40 -22.24 -12.66
N HIS A 114 15.92 -22.74 -11.54
CA HIS A 114 16.49 -24.08 -11.42
C HIS A 114 15.43 -25.20 -11.30
N VAL A 115 14.16 -24.86 -11.05
CA VAL A 115 13.09 -25.84 -10.87
C VAL A 115 12.72 -26.42 -12.24
N LYS A 116 12.52 -27.75 -12.29
CA LYS A 116 12.16 -28.48 -13.52
C LYS A 116 10.90 -27.91 -14.19
N ASP A 117 10.81 -28.13 -15.49
CA ASP A 117 9.63 -27.90 -16.34
C ASP A 117 9.14 -26.45 -16.42
N ASP A 118 10.05 -25.47 -16.32
CA ASP A 118 9.72 -24.04 -16.37
C ASP A 118 8.62 -23.65 -15.34
N ASN A 119 8.51 -24.39 -14.23
CA ASN A 119 7.50 -24.15 -13.19
C ASN A 119 7.60 -22.75 -12.58
N TRP A 120 8.80 -22.15 -12.58
CA TRP A 120 9.01 -20.75 -12.20
C TRP A 120 8.11 -19.79 -12.99
N PHE A 121 7.89 -20.07 -14.28
CA PHE A 121 7.08 -19.22 -15.15
C PHE A 121 5.61 -19.34 -14.79
N ARG A 122 5.12 -20.55 -14.53
CA ARG A 122 3.74 -20.78 -14.07
C ARG A 122 3.48 -20.11 -12.73
N ILE A 123 4.37 -20.30 -11.76
CA ILE A 123 4.26 -19.68 -10.43
C ILE A 123 4.27 -18.15 -10.55
N HIS A 124 5.19 -17.59 -11.35
CA HIS A 124 5.22 -16.17 -11.63
C HIS A 124 3.89 -15.68 -12.18
N VAL A 125 3.40 -16.29 -13.26
CA VAL A 125 2.16 -15.90 -13.93
C VAL A 125 0.95 -15.98 -12.99
N TYR A 126 0.79 -17.06 -12.24
CA TYR A 126 -0.33 -17.18 -11.29
C TYR A 126 -0.26 -16.13 -10.19
N LEU A 127 0.90 -15.90 -9.58
CA LEU A 127 1.06 -14.87 -8.56
C LEU A 127 0.80 -13.46 -9.12
N GLN A 128 1.23 -13.16 -10.34
CA GLN A 128 0.96 -11.86 -10.97
C GLN A 128 -0.53 -11.66 -11.25
N TYR A 129 -1.22 -12.65 -11.83
CA TYR A 129 -2.66 -12.54 -12.10
C TYR A 129 -3.49 -12.47 -10.81
N SER A 130 -3.17 -13.27 -9.80
CA SER A 130 -3.83 -13.18 -8.49
C SER A 130 -3.59 -11.82 -7.83
N GLY A 131 -2.36 -11.30 -7.88
CA GLY A 131 -2.04 -9.97 -7.37
C GLY A 131 -2.81 -8.88 -8.09
N LEU A 132 -2.84 -8.89 -9.44
CA LEU A 132 -3.60 -7.93 -10.24
C LEU A 132 -5.10 -7.98 -9.98
N ALA A 133 -5.69 -9.17 -9.79
CA ALA A 133 -7.09 -9.31 -9.45
C ALA A 133 -7.42 -8.65 -8.09
N ILE A 134 -6.57 -8.83 -7.09
CA ILE A 134 -6.72 -8.20 -5.77
C ILE A 134 -6.52 -6.68 -5.86
N VAL A 135 -5.55 -6.20 -6.64
CA VAL A 135 -5.37 -4.76 -6.90
C VAL A 135 -6.63 -4.17 -7.53
N PHE A 136 -7.20 -4.85 -8.54
CA PHE A 136 -8.40 -4.38 -9.20
C PHE A 136 -9.60 -4.31 -8.24
N LEU A 137 -9.84 -5.36 -7.46
CA LEU A 137 -10.96 -5.37 -6.50
C LEU A 137 -10.77 -4.32 -5.39
N GLY A 138 -9.55 -4.17 -4.86
CA GLY A 138 -9.27 -3.14 -3.87
C GLY A 138 -9.40 -1.73 -4.43
N PHE A 139 -9.04 -1.51 -5.70
CA PHE A 139 -9.27 -0.24 -6.38
C PHE A 139 -10.76 0.07 -6.54
N LEU A 140 -11.58 -0.92 -6.93
CA LEU A 140 -13.04 -0.74 -7.03
C LEU A 140 -13.67 -0.35 -5.69
N PHE A 141 -13.25 -0.99 -4.59
CA PHE A 141 -13.71 -0.61 -3.25
C PHE A 141 -13.35 0.83 -2.90
N ALA A 142 -12.13 1.28 -3.20
CA ALA A 142 -11.73 2.66 -2.93
C ALA A 142 -12.53 3.68 -3.77
N VAL A 143 -12.78 3.39 -5.05
CA VAL A 143 -13.55 4.29 -5.94
C VAL A 143 -15.01 4.39 -5.54
N ALA A 144 -15.64 3.25 -5.22
CA ALA A 144 -17.02 3.20 -4.76
C ALA A 144 -17.20 4.04 -3.48
N GLU A 145 -16.21 3.96 -2.58
CA GLU A 145 -16.24 4.65 -1.30
C GLU A 145 -16.02 6.16 -1.42
N LEU A 146 -15.05 6.59 -2.23
CA LEU A 146 -14.73 8.01 -2.39
C LEU A 146 -15.73 8.76 -3.27
N ARG A 147 -16.80 8.08 -3.75
CA ARG A 147 -17.79 8.62 -4.71
C ARG A 147 -17.15 9.29 -5.93
N GLY A 148 -15.97 8.81 -6.34
CA GLY A 148 -15.18 9.39 -7.41
C GLY A 148 -13.66 9.33 -7.17
N LEU A 149 -12.90 9.78 -8.16
CA LEU A 149 -11.44 9.85 -8.11
C LEU A 149 -10.99 11.31 -7.96
N THR A 150 -10.50 11.68 -6.78
CA THR A 150 -9.82 12.96 -6.56
C THR A 150 -8.31 12.75 -6.43
N PHE A 151 -7.52 13.57 -7.10
CA PHE A 151 -6.05 13.43 -7.19
C PHE A 151 -5.31 14.31 -6.17
N ASP A 152 -5.94 14.58 -5.03
CA ASP A 152 -5.42 15.56 -4.06
C ASP A 152 -4.39 14.94 -3.11
N SER A 153 -4.47 13.61 -2.89
CA SER A 153 -3.55 12.88 -2.03
C SER A 153 -2.36 12.30 -2.79
N VAL A 154 -1.18 12.42 -2.17
CA VAL A 154 0.06 11.76 -2.63
C VAL A 154 -0.13 10.24 -2.76
N HIS A 155 -0.91 9.63 -1.87
CA HIS A 155 -1.24 8.21 -1.92
C HIS A 155 -1.97 7.84 -3.22
N VAL A 156 -2.98 8.62 -3.62
CA VAL A 156 -3.74 8.36 -4.85
C VAL A 156 -2.84 8.49 -6.07
N LYS A 157 -1.95 9.49 -6.12
CA LYS A 157 -1.00 9.67 -7.22
C LYS A 157 -0.07 8.46 -7.39
N PHE A 158 0.55 8.01 -6.29
CA PHE A 158 1.40 6.81 -6.35
C PHE A 158 0.61 5.54 -6.64
N GLY A 159 -0.57 5.38 -6.02
CA GLY A 159 -1.44 4.23 -6.26
C GLY A 159 -1.87 4.11 -7.72
N MET A 160 -2.29 5.20 -8.34
CA MET A 160 -2.68 5.23 -9.75
C MET A 160 -1.49 4.93 -10.67
N LEU A 161 -0.32 5.52 -10.40
CA LEU A 161 0.90 5.21 -11.15
C LEU A 161 1.28 3.73 -11.02
N ALA A 162 1.20 3.15 -9.82
CA ALA A 162 1.49 1.75 -9.58
C ALA A 162 0.53 0.84 -10.36
N ILE A 163 -0.78 1.12 -10.31
CA ILE A 163 -1.80 0.37 -11.07
C ILE A 163 -1.53 0.44 -12.58
N LEU A 164 -1.24 1.63 -13.11
CA LEU A 164 -0.92 1.80 -14.53
C LEU A 164 0.29 0.96 -14.96
N LEU A 165 1.37 1.01 -14.18
CA LEU A 165 2.57 0.21 -14.44
C LEU A 165 2.30 -1.29 -14.33
N ALA A 166 1.47 -1.71 -13.37
CA ALA A 166 1.09 -3.11 -13.17
C ALA A 166 0.23 -3.66 -14.31
N VAL A 167 -0.75 -2.89 -14.81
CA VAL A 167 -1.59 -3.27 -15.96
C VAL A 167 -0.80 -3.24 -17.27
N ALA A 168 0.21 -2.38 -17.39
CA ALA A 168 1.13 -2.39 -18.52
C ALA A 168 1.95 -3.70 -18.62
N GLN A 169 2.18 -4.41 -17.51
CA GLN A 169 2.96 -5.66 -17.51
C GLN A 169 2.33 -6.78 -18.34
N PRO A 170 1.07 -7.21 -18.13
CA PRO A 170 0.47 -8.27 -18.93
C PRO A 170 0.30 -7.86 -20.40
N LEU A 171 0.02 -6.58 -20.68
CA LEU A 171 -0.03 -6.06 -22.06
C LEU A 171 1.34 -6.19 -22.76
N ASN A 172 2.41 -5.79 -22.07
CA ASN A 172 3.77 -5.97 -22.55
C ASN A 172 4.12 -7.47 -22.69
N ALA A 173 3.67 -8.31 -21.75
CA ALA A 173 3.90 -9.75 -21.78
C ALA A 173 3.19 -10.45 -22.95
N TYR A 174 2.05 -9.95 -23.39
CA TYR A 174 1.38 -10.45 -24.60
C TYR A 174 2.21 -10.22 -25.87
N LEU A 175 2.99 -9.13 -25.91
CA LEU A 175 3.90 -8.80 -27.02
C LEU A 175 5.24 -9.55 -26.94
N ARG A 176 5.38 -10.53 -26.04
CA ARG A 176 6.61 -11.29 -25.81
C ARG A 176 7.10 -11.99 -27.09
N PRO A 177 8.31 -11.65 -27.58
CA PRO A 177 8.89 -12.35 -28.73
C PRO A 177 9.15 -13.83 -28.44
N LYS A 178 9.04 -14.68 -29.48
CA LYS A 178 9.28 -16.13 -29.37
C LYS A 178 10.66 -16.45 -28.80
N LYS A 179 10.76 -17.55 -28.06
CA LYS A 179 12.04 -18.05 -27.54
C LYS A 179 12.86 -18.54 -28.74
N PRO A 180 14.16 -18.19 -28.84
CA PRO A 180 15.01 -18.77 -29.87
C PRO A 180 15.02 -20.29 -29.75
N ALA A 181 15.10 -20.99 -30.88
CA ALA A 181 15.28 -22.45 -30.87
C ALA A 181 16.66 -22.79 -30.27
N ASN A 182 16.83 -24.03 -29.80
CA ASN A 182 18.08 -24.46 -29.18
C ASN A 182 19.26 -24.24 -30.15
N GLY A 183 20.20 -23.37 -29.77
CA GLY A 183 21.39 -23.02 -30.57
C GLY A 183 21.28 -21.73 -31.40
N GLU A 184 20.13 -21.06 -31.41
CA GLU A 184 19.96 -19.76 -32.09
C GLU A 184 20.30 -18.58 -31.17
N GLU A 185 20.97 -17.58 -31.75
CA GLU A 185 21.23 -16.28 -31.12
C GLU A 185 19.93 -15.58 -30.70
N THR A 186 19.94 -14.95 -29.53
CA THR A 186 18.75 -14.25 -29.03
C THR A 186 18.51 -12.96 -29.81
N SER A 187 17.33 -12.80 -30.43
CA SER A 187 16.98 -11.59 -31.17
C SER A 187 17.10 -10.32 -30.31
N LYS A 188 17.66 -9.24 -30.88
CA LYS A 188 17.73 -7.91 -30.23
C LYS A 188 16.37 -7.44 -29.70
N LYS A 189 15.28 -7.74 -30.42
CA LYS A 189 13.90 -7.42 -30.00
C LYS A 189 13.53 -8.12 -28.69
N ARG A 190 13.93 -9.38 -28.53
CA ARG A 190 13.68 -10.16 -27.31
C ARG A 190 14.47 -9.58 -26.13
N LEU A 191 15.73 -9.22 -26.34
CA LEU A 191 16.56 -8.63 -25.29
C LEU A 191 15.98 -7.28 -24.81
N ILE A 192 15.59 -6.40 -25.73
CA ILE A 192 14.95 -5.11 -25.40
C ILE A 192 13.65 -5.32 -24.63
N TRP A 193 12.83 -6.28 -25.07
CA TRP A 193 11.59 -6.64 -24.38
C TRP A 193 11.87 -7.15 -22.95
N GLU A 194 12.86 -8.03 -22.77
CA GLU A 194 13.23 -8.57 -21.45
C GLU A 194 13.67 -7.45 -20.49
N TYR A 195 14.54 -6.53 -20.92
CA TYR A 195 14.95 -5.40 -20.09
C TYR A 195 13.78 -4.46 -19.77
N THR A 196 12.98 -4.11 -20.78
CA THR A 196 11.80 -3.26 -20.60
C THR A 196 10.82 -3.86 -19.60
N HIS A 197 10.52 -5.17 -19.72
CA HIS A 197 9.64 -5.88 -18.82
C HIS A 197 10.18 -5.88 -17.37
N ILE A 198 11.48 -6.15 -17.19
CA ILE A 198 12.12 -6.16 -15.87
C ILE A 198 12.11 -4.76 -15.24
N ILE A 199 12.48 -3.72 -15.99
CA ILE A 199 12.59 -2.35 -15.48
C ILE A 199 11.21 -1.84 -15.06
N ILE A 200 10.21 -1.92 -15.95
CA ILE A 200 8.85 -1.45 -15.64
C ILE A 200 8.28 -2.25 -14.46
N GLY A 201 8.53 -3.57 -14.40
CA GLY A 201 8.03 -4.42 -13.31
C GLY A 201 8.62 -4.04 -11.95
N ARG A 202 9.93 -3.77 -11.89
CA ARG A 202 10.58 -3.31 -10.66
C ARG A 202 10.15 -1.91 -10.26
N SER A 203 10.01 -1.00 -11.22
CA SER A 203 9.48 0.34 -10.98
C SER A 203 8.07 0.28 -10.40
N ALA A 204 7.21 -0.62 -10.90
CA ALA A 204 5.87 -0.82 -10.35
C ALA A 204 5.90 -1.18 -8.85
N ILE A 205 6.79 -2.09 -8.44
CA ILE A 205 6.95 -2.46 -7.01
C ILE A 205 7.41 -1.27 -6.17
N VAL A 206 8.42 -0.50 -6.64
CA VAL A 206 8.92 0.66 -5.89
C VAL A 206 7.81 1.69 -5.68
N VAL A 207 7.05 2.00 -6.74
CA VAL A 207 5.91 2.92 -6.67
C VAL A 207 4.79 2.35 -5.79
N GLY A 208 4.52 1.04 -5.87
CA GLY A 208 3.54 0.37 -5.03
C GLY A 208 3.90 0.41 -3.53
N VAL A 209 5.16 0.23 -3.18
CA VAL A 209 5.64 0.39 -1.80
C VAL A 209 5.50 1.85 -1.32
N ALA A 210 5.81 2.82 -2.17
CA ALA A 210 5.56 4.24 -1.85
C ALA A 210 4.06 4.52 -1.64
N ALA A 211 3.19 3.89 -2.43
CA ALA A 211 1.74 3.96 -2.25
C ALA A 211 1.28 3.34 -0.91
N LEU A 212 1.83 2.20 -0.50
CA LEU A 212 1.54 1.57 0.80
C LEU A 212 1.95 2.48 1.97
N ILE A 213 3.16 3.02 1.95
CA ILE A 213 3.67 3.90 3.02
C ILE A 213 2.85 5.18 3.11
N SER A 214 2.59 5.85 1.98
CA SER A 214 1.77 7.06 1.96
C SER A 214 0.32 6.80 2.33
N GLY A 215 -0.23 5.63 2.00
CA GLY A 215 -1.58 5.21 2.40
C GLY A 215 -1.71 5.00 3.90
N MET A 216 -0.74 4.33 4.52
CA MET A 216 -0.71 4.15 5.99
C MET A 216 -0.59 5.49 6.73
N LYS A 217 0.25 6.42 6.23
CA LYS A 217 0.34 7.77 6.79
C LYS A 217 -1.00 8.50 6.69
N HIS A 218 -1.65 8.46 5.53
CA HIS A 218 -2.95 9.08 5.31
C HIS A 218 -4.04 8.48 6.24
N LEU A 219 -4.01 7.16 6.46
CA LEU A 219 -4.90 6.48 7.40
C LEU A 219 -4.64 6.94 8.85
N GLY A 220 -3.38 7.10 9.25
CA GLY A 220 -3.02 7.57 10.59
C GLY A 220 -3.51 8.99 10.86
N GLU A 221 -3.26 9.91 9.92
CA GLU A 221 -3.71 11.31 10.01
C GLU A 221 -5.23 11.44 10.05
N ARG A 222 -5.95 10.61 9.27
CA ARG A 222 -7.41 10.69 9.15
C ARG A 222 -8.16 10.06 10.34
N TYR A 223 -7.61 8.99 10.93
CA TYR A 223 -8.34 8.19 11.92
C TYR A 223 -7.80 8.30 13.35
N GLY A 224 -6.61 8.90 13.57
CA GLY A 224 -6.07 9.23 14.90
C GLY A 224 -5.99 8.05 15.87
N ASP A 225 -5.78 6.84 15.34
CA ASP A 225 -5.86 5.59 16.08
C ASP A 225 -4.45 5.10 16.41
N GLU A 226 -4.15 4.86 17.69
CA GLU A 226 -2.84 4.38 18.16
C GLU A 226 -2.44 3.06 17.47
N ASN A 227 -3.42 2.25 17.08
CA ASN A 227 -3.20 1.00 16.36
C ASN A 227 -2.57 1.20 14.97
N VAL A 228 -2.80 2.35 14.31
CA VAL A 228 -2.25 2.64 12.98
C VAL A 228 -0.74 2.85 13.05
N HIS A 229 -0.23 3.38 14.17
CA HIS A 229 1.22 3.47 14.39
C HIS A 229 1.85 2.08 14.48
N GLY A 230 1.23 1.16 15.23
CA GLY A 230 1.68 -0.24 15.32
C GLY A 230 1.69 -0.94 13.96
N LEU A 231 0.62 -0.81 13.18
CA LEU A 231 0.54 -1.37 11.83
C LEU A 231 1.56 -0.76 10.87
N SER A 232 1.82 0.55 10.97
CA SER A 232 2.83 1.23 10.16
C SER A 232 4.23 0.69 10.44
N TRP A 233 4.58 0.50 11.72
CA TRP A 233 5.85 -0.12 12.12
C TRP A 233 5.94 -1.58 11.64
N ALA A 234 4.88 -2.36 11.81
CA ALA A 234 4.84 -3.74 11.33
C ALA A 234 5.08 -3.83 9.81
N MET A 235 4.49 -2.91 9.03
CA MET A 235 4.72 -2.81 7.60
C MET A 235 6.16 -2.44 7.26
N ILE A 236 6.76 -1.47 7.97
CA ILE A 236 8.18 -1.10 7.77
C ILE A 236 9.09 -2.30 8.06
N VAL A 237 8.86 -3.00 9.17
CA VAL A 237 9.60 -4.21 9.53
C VAL A 237 9.43 -5.29 8.47
N TRP A 238 8.22 -5.50 7.95
CA TRP A 238 7.96 -6.44 6.85
C TRP A 238 8.76 -6.08 5.59
N LEU A 239 8.76 -4.81 5.19
CA LEU A 239 9.52 -4.34 4.04
C LEU A 239 11.03 -4.51 4.24
N LEU A 240 11.54 -4.27 5.46
CA LEU A 240 12.94 -4.50 5.82
C LEU A 240 13.31 -5.98 5.74
N ILE A 241 12.47 -6.87 6.27
CA ILE A 241 12.67 -8.33 6.16
C ILE A 241 12.68 -8.75 4.70
N GLY A 242 11.76 -8.24 3.88
CA GLY A 242 11.72 -8.48 2.44
C GLY A 242 13.01 -8.02 1.75
N ALA A 243 13.48 -6.81 2.06
CA ALA A 243 14.73 -6.28 1.52
C ALA A 243 15.96 -7.11 1.93
N LEU A 244 16.06 -7.49 3.21
CA LEU A 244 17.12 -8.37 3.72
C LEU A 244 17.10 -9.74 3.04
N THR A 245 15.91 -10.31 2.84
CA THR A 245 15.74 -11.59 2.14
C THR A 245 16.23 -11.48 0.69
N VAL A 246 15.86 -10.41 -0.01
CA VAL A 246 16.38 -10.14 -1.36
C VAL A 246 17.90 -10.03 -1.34
N MET A 247 18.46 -9.21 -0.46
CA MET A 247 19.92 -9.04 -0.37
C MET A 247 20.65 -10.36 -0.07
N TYR A 248 20.10 -11.18 0.82
CA TYR A 248 20.63 -12.51 1.13
C TYR A 248 20.61 -13.43 -0.10
N LEU A 249 19.50 -13.49 -0.82
CA LEU A 249 19.36 -14.30 -2.03
C LEU A 249 20.30 -13.84 -3.14
N GLU A 250 20.44 -12.52 -3.34
CA GLU A 250 21.40 -11.95 -4.31
C GLU A 250 22.84 -12.30 -3.93
N TYR A 251 23.20 -12.14 -2.65
CA TYR A 251 24.53 -12.46 -2.16
C TYR A 251 24.86 -13.94 -2.39
N HIS A 252 23.92 -14.84 -2.10
CA HIS A 252 24.09 -16.27 -2.35
C HIS A 252 24.24 -16.59 -3.83
N GLU A 253 23.43 -15.98 -4.69
CA GLU A 253 23.48 -16.14 -6.15
C GLU A 253 24.81 -15.62 -6.72
N MET A 254 25.29 -14.46 -6.26
CA MET A 254 26.61 -13.92 -6.63
C MET A 254 27.75 -14.84 -6.19
N LYS A 255 27.68 -15.37 -4.97
CA LYS A 255 28.68 -16.33 -4.46
C LYS A 255 28.70 -17.60 -5.30
N LYS A 256 27.53 -18.14 -5.67
CA LYS A 256 27.42 -19.32 -6.54
C LYS A 256 28.02 -19.06 -7.92
N ARG A 257 27.74 -17.91 -8.53
CA ARG A 257 28.35 -17.50 -9.82
C ARG A 257 29.87 -17.39 -9.72
N ARG A 258 30.38 -16.76 -8.66
CA ARG A 258 31.82 -16.61 -8.42
C ARG A 258 32.51 -17.96 -8.24
N ALA A 259 31.89 -18.90 -7.52
CA ALA A 259 32.39 -20.26 -7.38
C ALA A 259 32.45 -20.99 -8.74
N GLY A 260 31.40 -20.87 -9.56
CA GLY A 260 31.37 -21.45 -10.91
C GLY A 260 32.49 -20.91 -11.81
N TYR A 261 32.73 -19.60 -11.82
CA TYR A 261 33.84 -19.02 -12.58
C TYR A 261 35.21 -19.51 -12.09
N LEU A 262 35.36 -19.71 -10.78
CA LEU A 262 36.60 -20.25 -10.21
C LEU A 262 36.82 -21.71 -10.62
N GLU A 263 35.79 -22.55 -10.56
CA GLU A 263 35.86 -23.94 -10.99
C GLU A 263 36.18 -24.06 -12.50
N GLU A 264 35.56 -23.24 -13.34
CA GLU A 264 35.83 -23.21 -14.78
C GLU A 264 37.28 -22.76 -15.06
N ALA A 265 37.76 -21.73 -14.37
CA ALA A 265 39.15 -21.28 -14.49
C ALA A 265 40.15 -22.36 -14.05
N ILE A 266 39.89 -23.04 -12.93
CA ILE A 266 40.72 -24.16 -12.45
C ILE A 266 40.72 -25.30 -13.48
N GLY A 267 39.54 -25.67 -14.01
CA GLY A 267 39.41 -26.70 -15.04
C GLY A 267 40.20 -26.38 -16.31
N TYR A 268 40.13 -25.13 -16.78
CA TYR A 268 40.92 -24.65 -17.91
C TYR A 268 42.43 -24.75 -17.64
N TRP A 269 42.90 -24.28 -16.48
CA TRP A 269 44.31 -24.38 -16.08
C TRP A 269 44.82 -25.82 -16.01
N VAL A 270 44.02 -26.74 -15.46
CA VAL A 270 44.36 -28.17 -15.39
C VAL A 270 44.46 -28.78 -16.79
N MET A 271 43.54 -28.44 -17.70
CA MET A 271 43.55 -28.91 -19.08
C MET A 271 44.80 -28.43 -19.84
N VAL A 272 45.14 -27.15 -19.72
CA VAL A 272 46.34 -26.55 -20.33
C VAL A 272 47.61 -27.21 -19.81
N ARG A 273 47.73 -27.40 -18.49
CA ARG A 273 48.87 -28.07 -17.86
C ARG A 273 49.03 -29.51 -18.33
N ARG A 274 47.94 -30.27 -18.43
CA ARG A 274 47.98 -31.66 -18.93
C ARG A 274 48.47 -31.70 -20.39
N ARG A 275 48.01 -30.78 -21.24
CA ARG A 275 48.43 -30.69 -22.65
C ARG A 275 49.93 -30.42 -22.78
N MET A 276 50.50 -29.53 -21.95
CA MET A 276 51.95 -29.26 -21.94
C MET A 276 52.78 -30.47 -21.53
N LEU A 277 52.31 -31.26 -20.55
CA LEU A 277 53.04 -32.44 -20.06
C LEU A 277 53.03 -33.59 -21.08
N THR A 278 51.96 -33.72 -21.88
CA THR A 278 51.85 -34.76 -22.93
C THR A 278 52.56 -34.40 -24.23
N SER A 279 52.93 -33.12 -24.44
CA SER A 279 53.64 -32.66 -25.64
C SER A 279 55.16 -32.66 -25.50
N SER A 280 55.72 -33.30 -24.46
CA SER A 280 57.17 -33.46 -24.33
C SER A 280 57.67 -34.36 -25.47
N PRO A 281 58.59 -33.89 -26.33
CA PRO A 281 59.16 -34.71 -27.39
C PRO A 281 59.88 -35.90 -26.75
N GLN A 282 59.62 -37.12 -27.22
CA GLN A 282 60.57 -38.21 -27.04
C GLN A 282 61.86 -37.77 -27.76
N ALA A 283 62.85 -37.33 -26.99
CA ALA A 283 64.18 -37.10 -27.49
C ALA A 283 64.75 -38.45 -27.92
N GLY A 284 64.99 -38.59 -29.23
CA GLY A 284 65.73 -39.72 -29.82
C GLY A 284 67.22 -39.66 -29.54
#